data_AF-A0A3C1WVP9-F1
#
_entry.id   AF-A0A3C1WVP9-F1
#
_cell.length_a   1.000
_cell.length_b   1.000
_cell.length_c   1.000
_cell.angle_alpha   90.00
_cell.angle_beta   90.00
_cell.angle_gamma   90.00
#
_symmetry.space_group_name_H-M   'P 1'
#
loop_
_entity.id
_entity.type
_entity.pdbx_description
1 polymer ?
#
loop_
_entity_poly.entity_id
_entity_poly.type
_entity_poly.pdbx_seq_one_letter_code
_entity_poly.pdbx_strand_id
1 'polypeptide(L)'
;KEGKIVLETFKVLEEVLGDSSGVTGIKIKDVNTNETKSIVLKGIFIAIGHQPNTSIFEGQLHMENGYIVTNAGREGNFTATSIPGIFAAGDVQDHIYRQAVTSAGTGCMAALDAERFLTK
;
A
#
# COMPACT_ATOMS: atom_id res chain seq x y z
N LYS A 1 7.16 22.48 28.22
CA LYS A 1 7.63 21.15 27.77
C LYS A 1 7.69 21.22 26.26
N GLU A 2 8.89 21.21 25.68
CA GLU A 2 9.06 21.20 24.21
C GLU A 2 8.82 19.79 23.67
N GLY A 3 8.21 19.71 22.48
CA GLY A 3 7.85 18.48 21.78
C GLY A 3 6.37 18.07 21.94
N LYS A 4 5.57 18.16 20.87
CA LYS A 4 4.20 17.58 20.80
C LYS A 4 4.20 16.08 20.43
N ILE A 5 5.37 15.52 20.16
CA ILE A 5 5.56 14.16 19.65
C ILE A 5 6.42 13.37 20.65
N VAL A 6 5.98 12.15 20.96
CA VAL A 6 6.71 11.18 21.77
C VAL A 6 6.89 9.91 20.93
N LEU A 7 8.12 9.40 20.87
CA LEU A 7 8.45 8.16 20.15
C LEU A 7 8.44 6.98 21.11
N GLU A 8 7.68 5.94 20.77
CA GLU A 8 7.64 4.66 21.46
C GLU A 8 8.29 3.59 20.56
N THR A 9 9.62 3.63 20.45
CA THR A 9 10.39 2.71 19.61
C THR A 9 10.45 1.29 20.22
N PHE A 10 10.68 0.28 19.36
CA PHE A 10 10.71 -1.14 19.75
C PHE A 10 9.41 -1.65 20.37
N LYS A 11 8.29 -0.97 20.11
CA LYS A 11 6.97 -1.37 20.58
C LYS A 11 6.09 -1.82 19.42
N VAL A 12 5.26 -2.82 19.68
CA VAL A 12 4.16 -3.22 18.80
C VAL A 12 2.82 -2.99 19.50
N LEU A 13 1.78 -2.70 18.71
CA LEU A 13 0.41 -2.60 19.22
C LEU A 13 -0.10 -4.00 19.58
N GLU A 14 -0.48 -4.21 20.84
CA GLU A 14 -1.05 -5.47 21.32
C GLU A 14 -2.58 -5.41 21.36
N GLU A 15 -3.14 -4.29 21.82
CA GLU A 15 -4.58 -4.12 21.99
C GLU A 15 -4.99 -2.64 21.85
N VAL A 16 -6.15 -2.40 21.25
CA VAL A 16 -6.81 -1.09 21.28
C VAL A 16 -7.83 -1.10 22.40
N LEU A 17 -7.69 -0.21 23.38
CA LEU A 17 -8.57 -0.11 24.53
C LEU A 17 -9.68 0.91 24.26
N GLY A 18 -10.90 0.59 24.68
CA GLY A 18 -12.05 1.46 24.47
C GLY A 18 -13.27 1.05 25.26
N ASP A 19 -14.28 1.91 25.23
CA ASP A 19 -15.61 1.67 25.79
C ASP A 19 -16.68 2.13 24.77
N SER A 20 -17.94 2.26 25.21
CA SER A 20 -19.05 2.69 24.35
C SER A 20 -18.88 4.08 23.74
N SER A 21 -17.96 4.91 24.24
CA SER A 21 -17.62 6.24 23.71
C SER A 21 -16.51 6.22 22.66
N GLY A 22 -15.85 5.08 22.46
CA GLY A 22 -14.76 4.90 21.50
C GLY A 22 -13.42 4.57 22.15
N VAL A 23 -12.33 4.93 21.47
CA VAL A 23 -10.96 4.61 21.91
C VAL A 23 -10.57 5.45 23.12
N THR A 24 -10.08 4.78 24.18
CA THR A 24 -9.61 5.40 25.42
C THR A 24 -8.12 5.15 25.68
N GLY A 25 -7.50 4.21 24.93
CA GLY A 25 -6.09 3.94 25.05
C GLY A 25 -5.60 2.85 24.11
N ILE A 26 -4.32 2.52 24.27
CA ILE A 26 -3.69 1.36 23.62
C ILE A 26 -2.85 0.61 24.65
N LYS A 27 -2.71 -0.69 24.42
CA LYS A 27 -1.71 -1.53 25.06
C LYS A 27 -0.60 -1.82 24.05
N ILE A 28 0.63 -1.53 24.42
CA ILE A 28 1.80 -1.79 23.57
C ILE A 28 2.79 -2.70 24.27
N LYS A 29 3.46 -3.54 23.49
CA LYS A 29 4.41 -4.56 23.97
C LYS A 29 5.80 -4.27 23.44
N ASP A 30 6.80 -4.35 24.32
CA ASP A 30 8.21 -4.31 23.93
C ASP A 30 8.62 -5.58 23.20
N VAL A 31 9.22 -5.46 22.01
CA VAL A 31 9.66 -6.63 21.24
C VAL A 31 10.93 -7.28 21.80
N ASN A 32 11.70 -6.57 22.61
CA ASN A 32 12.93 -7.06 23.22
C ASN A 32 12.68 -7.69 24.60
N THR A 33 11.85 -7.06 25.43
CA THR A 33 11.63 -7.50 26.82
C THR A 33 10.31 -8.25 27.04
N ASN A 34 9.39 -8.23 26.07
CA ASN A 34 8.01 -8.69 26.20
C ASN A 34 7.15 -7.94 27.23
N GLU A 35 7.65 -6.86 27.83
CA GLU A 35 6.88 -6.06 28.78
C GLU A 35 5.78 -5.26 28.08
N THR A 36 4.62 -5.16 28.73
CA THR A 36 3.46 -4.43 28.22
C THR A 36 3.22 -3.16 29.00
N LYS A 37 2.79 -2.08 28.34
CA LYS A 37 2.30 -0.86 28.99
C LYS A 37 1.07 -0.30 28.30
N SER A 38 0.24 0.40 29.08
CA SER A 38 -0.95 1.08 28.56
C SER A 38 -0.67 2.58 28.37
N ILE A 39 -1.14 3.15 27.26
CA ILE A 39 -1.07 4.58 26.95
C ILE A 39 -2.49 5.11 26.80
N VAL A 40 -2.83 6.14 27.57
CA VAL A 40 -4.12 6.84 27.49
C VAL A 40 -4.08 7.79 26.30
N LEU A 41 -5.03 7.64 25.38
CA LEU A 41 -5.18 8.46 24.18
C LEU A 41 -6.64 8.45 23.71
N LYS A 42 -7.00 9.37 22.81
CA LYS A 42 -8.39 9.48 22.30
C LYS A 42 -8.58 8.92 20.89
N GLY A 43 -7.51 8.49 20.24
CA GLY A 43 -7.55 8.02 18.85
C GLY A 43 -6.21 7.47 18.40
N ILE A 44 -6.28 6.47 17.53
CA ILE A 44 -5.14 5.78 16.96
C ILE A 44 -5.24 5.81 15.43
N PHE A 45 -4.10 6.07 14.77
CA PHE A 45 -3.98 6.02 13.31
C PHE A 45 -3.01 4.89 12.96
N ILE A 46 -3.49 3.86 12.25
CA ILE A 46 -2.66 2.74 11.81
C ILE A 46 -2.02 3.10 10.47
N ALA A 47 -0.69 3.24 10.45
CA ALA A 47 0.07 3.64 9.27
C ALA A 47 1.19 2.63 8.95
N ILE A 48 0.82 1.36 8.74
CA ILE A 48 1.77 0.24 8.49
C ILE A 48 2.08 0.01 6.99
N GLY A 49 1.64 0.93 6.12
CA GLY A 49 1.74 0.81 4.67
C GLY A 49 0.40 0.49 4.00
N HIS A 50 0.43 0.35 2.68
CA HIS A 50 -0.76 0.10 1.85
C HIS A 50 -0.63 -1.27 1.18
N GLN A 51 -1.72 -2.02 1.16
CA GLN A 51 -1.88 -3.17 0.29
C GLN A 51 -2.50 -2.70 -1.04
N PRO A 52 -2.00 -3.14 -2.20
CA PRO A 52 -2.61 -2.80 -3.49
C PRO A 52 -4.04 -3.36 -3.59
N ASN A 53 -4.97 -2.57 -4.13
CA ASN A 53 -6.38 -2.93 -4.27
C ASN A 53 -6.61 -3.83 -5.48
N THR A 54 -6.13 -5.07 -5.42
CA THR A 54 -6.05 -5.98 -6.57
C THR A 54 -6.71 -7.34 -6.35
N SER A 55 -7.34 -7.56 -5.19
CA SER A 55 -7.97 -8.83 -4.83
C SER A 55 -8.99 -9.33 -5.86
N ILE A 56 -9.70 -8.42 -6.53
CA ILE A 56 -10.68 -8.75 -7.57
C ILE A 56 -10.06 -9.36 -8.85
N PHE A 57 -8.74 -9.24 -9.03
CA PHE A 57 -8.01 -9.75 -10.21
C PHE A 57 -7.26 -11.05 -9.92
N GLU A 58 -7.30 -11.55 -8.69
CA GLU A 58 -6.67 -12.81 -8.30
C GLU A 58 -7.17 -13.96 -9.17
N GLY A 59 -6.24 -14.80 -9.64
CA GLY A 59 -6.53 -15.92 -10.55
C GLY A 59 -6.82 -15.54 -12.00
N GLN A 60 -6.91 -14.24 -12.32
CA GLN A 60 -7.15 -13.74 -13.69
C GLN A 60 -5.91 -13.08 -14.28
N LEU A 61 -5.22 -12.24 -13.50
CA LEU A 61 -3.97 -11.59 -13.90
C LEU A 61 -2.78 -12.22 -13.18
N HIS A 62 -1.62 -12.18 -13.84
CA HIS A 62 -0.37 -12.53 -13.18
C HIS A 62 -0.02 -11.46 -12.13
N MET A 63 0.22 -11.90 -10.89
CA MET A 63 0.43 -11.03 -9.74
C MET A 63 1.54 -11.56 -8.83
N GLU A 64 2.31 -10.65 -8.24
CA GLU A 64 3.36 -10.95 -7.26
C GLU A 64 3.16 -10.09 -6.01
N ASN A 65 3.02 -10.72 -4.84
CA ASN A 65 2.80 -10.03 -3.55
C ASN A 65 1.64 -9.02 -3.57
N GLY A 66 0.59 -9.33 -4.34
CA GLY A 66 -0.57 -8.46 -4.53
C GLY A 66 -0.42 -7.39 -5.63
N TYR A 67 0.75 -7.22 -6.25
CA TYR A 67 0.94 -6.26 -7.33
C TYR A 67 0.72 -6.94 -8.68
N ILE A 68 0.11 -6.23 -9.63
CA ILE A 68 -0.10 -6.73 -11.00
C ILE A 68 1.24 -6.67 -11.74
N VAL A 69 1.65 -7.80 -12.30
CA VAL A 69 2.88 -7.88 -13.11
C VAL A 69 2.60 -7.33 -14.49
N THR A 70 3.35 -6.30 -14.88
CA THR A 70 3.34 -5.73 -16.24
C THR A 70 4.62 -6.08 -16.99
N ASN A 71 4.58 -6.02 -18.33
CA ASN A 71 5.73 -6.33 -19.18
C ASN A 71 7.00 -5.52 -18.85
N ALA A 72 6.82 -4.24 -18.50
CA ALA A 72 7.92 -3.29 -18.31
C ALA A 72 8.89 -3.27 -19.53
N GLY A 73 10.14 -2.87 -19.32
CA GLY A 73 11.18 -2.90 -20.35
C GLY A 73 11.19 -1.70 -21.31
N ARG A 74 11.83 -1.85 -22.47
CA ARG A 74 12.06 -0.75 -23.44
C ARG A 74 11.44 -0.98 -24.83
N GLU A 75 10.76 -2.11 -25.02
CA GLU A 75 10.23 -2.56 -26.32
C GLU A 75 8.78 -2.09 -26.60
N GLY A 76 8.23 -1.22 -25.74
CA GLY A 76 6.83 -0.78 -25.79
C GLY A 76 5.86 -1.73 -25.09
N ASN A 77 4.59 -1.35 -24.96
CA ASN A 77 3.60 -2.06 -24.14
C ASN A 77 4.05 -2.24 -22.69
N PHE A 78 4.70 -1.21 -22.13
CA PHE A 78 5.30 -1.24 -20.79
C PHE A 78 4.28 -1.65 -19.73
N THR A 79 3.04 -1.17 -19.87
CA THR A 79 1.97 -1.33 -18.89
C THR A 79 1.08 -2.55 -19.13
N ALA A 80 1.33 -3.32 -20.21
CA ALA A 80 0.53 -4.47 -20.55
C ALA A 80 0.68 -5.59 -19.49
N THR A 81 -0.44 -6.22 -19.16
CA THR A 81 -0.50 -7.33 -18.20
C THR A 81 -0.40 -8.68 -18.92
N SER A 82 -0.60 -9.78 -18.19
CA SER A 82 -0.68 -11.13 -18.75
C SER A 82 -1.83 -11.35 -19.74
N ILE A 83 -2.84 -10.46 -19.78
CA ILE A 83 -3.96 -10.54 -20.71
C ILE A 83 -3.87 -9.39 -21.73
N PRO A 84 -3.86 -9.69 -23.05
CA PRO A 84 -3.88 -8.67 -24.08
C PRO A 84 -5.08 -7.73 -23.95
N GLY A 85 -4.84 -6.42 -24.04
CA GLY A 85 -5.86 -5.39 -23.89
C GLY A 85 -6.15 -4.97 -22.44
N ILE A 86 -5.48 -5.59 -21.45
CA ILE A 86 -5.53 -5.17 -20.06
C ILE A 86 -4.17 -4.57 -19.67
N PHE A 87 -4.21 -3.36 -19.12
CA PHE A 87 -3.04 -2.58 -18.71
C PHE A 87 -3.15 -2.17 -17.24
N ALA A 88 -2.02 -2.05 -16.55
CA ALA A 88 -1.96 -1.61 -15.16
C ALA A 88 -0.99 -0.43 -15.00
N ALA A 89 -1.33 0.55 -14.16
CA ALA A 89 -0.54 1.75 -13.93
C ALA A 89 -0.63 2.23 -12.48
N GLY A 90 0.41 2.92 -12.01
CA GLY A 90 0.54 3.40 -10.64
C GLY A 90 0.81 2.31 -9.61
N ASP A 91 0.53 2.62 -8.35
CA ASP A 91 0.89 1.80 -7.18
C ASP A 91 0.38 0.34 -7.24
N VAL A 92 -0.64 0.02 -8.06
CA VAL A 92 -1.11 -1.36 -8.23
C VAL A 92 -0.10 -2.27 -8.96
N GLN A 93 0.86 -1.69 -9.69
CA GLN A 93 1.98 -2.41 -10.32
C GLN A 93 3.36 -1.99 -9.76
N ASP A 94 3.45 -0.84 -9.08
CA ASP A 94 4.71 -0.31 -8.53
C ASP A 94 4.79 -0.47 -7.00
N HIS A 95 5.57 -1.45 -6.55
CA HIS A 95 5.85 -1.68 -5.13
C HIS A 95 7.08 -0.89 -4.61
N ILE A 96 7.82 -0.22 -5.50
CA ILE A 96 9.11 0.41 -5.19
C ILE A 96 8.95 1.91 -4.96
N TYR A 97 8.50 2.66 -5.96
CA TYR A 97 8.57 4.13 -5.92
C TYR A 97 7.35 4.77 -5.27
N ARG A 98 6.13 4.37 -5.68
CA ARG A 98 4.85 4.78 -5.05
C ARG A 98 4.74 6.30 -4.85
N GLN A 99 5.09 7.06 -5.89
CA GLN A 99 5.01 8.51 -5.91
C GLN A 99 3.94 8.97 -6.89
N ALA A 100 3.28 10.09 -6.57
CA ALA A 100 2.28 10.68 -7.45
C ALA A 100 2.81 10.89 -8.89
N VAL A 101 4.07 11.32 -9.03
CA VAL A 101 4.69 11.56 -10.35
C VAL A 101 5.01 10.26 -11.11
N THR A 102 5.43 9.19 -10.44
CA THR A 102 5.69 7.90 -11.09
C THR A 102 4.38 7.24 -11.52
N SER A 103 3.35 7.34 -10.68
CA SER A 103 2.00 6.88 -10.97
C SER A 103 1.36 7.66 -12.13
N ALA A 104 1.54 8.98 -12.20
CA ALA A 104 1.12 9.76 -13.35
C ALA A 104 1.85 9.35 -14.65
N GLY A 105 3.16 9.10 -14.57
CA GLY A 105 3.97 8.67 -15.70
C GLY A 105 3.49 7.34 -16.29
N THR A 106 3.31 6.32 -15.45
CA THR A 106 2.78 5.02 -15.89
C THR A 106 1.32 5.10 -16.35
N GLY A 107 0.51 6.01 -15.78
CA GLY A 107 -0.84 6.29 -16.27
C GLY A 107 -0.87 6.81 -17.71
N CYS A 108 0.04 7.72 -18.05
CA CYS A 108 0.22 8.19 -19.42
C CYS A 108 0.65 7.05 -20.36
N MET A 109 1.58 6.21 -19.92
CA MET A 109 2.01 5.03 -20.70
C MET A 109 0.85 4.07 -20.97
N ALA A 110 0.00 3.80 -19.98
CA ALA A 110 -1.15 2.91 -20.14
C ALA A 110 -2.19 3.43 -21.13
N ALA A 111 -2.44 4.75 -21.14
CA ALA A 111 -3.32 5.36 -22.13
C ALA A 111 -2.81 5.16 -23.57
N LEU A 112 -1.51 5.37 -23.79
CA LEU A 112 -0.88 5.21 -25.12
C LEU A 112 -0.78 3.73 -25.54
N ASP A 113 -0.50 2.82 -24.59
CA ASP A 113 -0.49 1.38 -24.86
C ASP A 113 -1.92 0.89 -25.23
N ALA A 114 -2.95 1.38 -24.54
CA ALA A 114 -4.34 1.07 -24.85
C ALA A 114 -4.80 1.65 -26.19
N GLU A 115 -4.44 2.90 -26.49
CA GLU A 115 -4.73 3.54 -27.79
C GLU A 115 -4.16 2.70 -28.94
N ARG A 116 -2.88 2.30 -28.83
CA ARG A 116 -2.21 1.45 -29.84
C ARG A 116 -2.83 0.07 -29.96
N PHE A 117 -3.37 -0.48 -28.88
CA PHE A 117 -4.06 -1.76 -28.91
C PHE A 117 -5.40 -1.67 -29.65
N LEU A 118 -6.15 -0.59 -29.46
CA LEU A 118 -7.46 -0.38 -30.08
C LEU A 118 -7.39 0.08 -31.55
N THR A 119 -6.30 0.74 -31.93
CA THR A 119 -6.11 1.31 -33.29
C THR A 119 -5.34 0.39 -34.25
N LYS A 120 -4.95 -0.79 -33.77
CA LYS A 120 -4.47 -1.91 -34.60
C LYS A 120 -5.64 -2.75 -35.09
#